data_AF-A0A378U8N5-F1
#
_entry.id   AF-A0A378U8N5-F1
#
_cell.length_a   1.000
_cell.length_b   1.000
_cell.length_c   1.000
_cell.angle_alpha   90.00
_cell.angle_beta   90.00
_cell.angle_gamma   90.00
#
_symmetry.space_group_name_H-M   'P 1'
#
loop_
_entity.id
_entity.type
_entity.pdbx_description
1 polymer ?
#
loop_
_entity_poly.entity_id
_entity_poly.type
_entity_poly.pdbx_seq_one_letter_code
_entity_poly.pdbx_strand_id
1 'polypeptide(L)'
;MVNRLSASDAAFFHLENTATPMYVGSLSILRKPRAGLSYETLLETVEHRLPQIPRYRQKVREVTLGLARPVWVDDRDFDITYHIRRSALPSRAATPSCTI
;
A
#
# COMPACT_ATOMS: atom_id res chain seq x y z
N MET A 1 24.25 2.62 -7.81
CA MET A 1 23.71 2.21 -9.14
C MET A 1 22.32 2.83 -9.29
N VAL A 2 22.00 3.40 -10.46
CA VAL A 2 20.66 4.00 -10.69
C VAL A 2 19.66 2.88 -10.99
N ASN A 3 18.62 2.75 -10.16
CA ASN A 3 17.59 1.70 -10.31
C ASN A 3 16.44 2.22 -11.17
N ARG A 4 16.55 2.10 -12.49
CA ARG A 4 15.50 2.53 -13.43
C ARG A 4 14.31 1.58 -13.39
N LEU A 5 13.13 2.13 -13.65
CA LEU A 5 11.95 1.30 -13.94
C LEU A 5 12.24 0.42 -15.16
N SER A 6 11.70 -0.81 -15.11
CA SER A 6 11.66 -1.68 -16.28
C SER A 6 10.79 -1.03 -17.37
N ALA A 7 10.88 -1.52 -18.61
CA ALA A 7 10.06 -0.99 -19.69
C ALA A 7 8.55 -1.18 -19.42
N SER A 8 8.16 -2.32 -18.85
CA SER A 8 6.77 -2.61 -18.47
C SER A 8 6.30 -1.72 -17.33
N ASP A 9 7.09 -1.56 -16.26
CA ASP A 9 6.68 -0.72 -15.12
C ASP A 9 6.51 0.74 -15.53
N ALA A 10 7.39 1.24 -16.40
CA ALA A 10 7.28 2.60 -16.93
C ALA A 10 6.02 2.77 -17.79
N ALA A 11 5.64 1.76 -18.58
CA ALA A 11 4.40 1.81 -19.35
C ALA A 11 3.17 1.85 -18.44
N PHE A 12 3.11 1.02 -17.39
CA PHE A 12 2.02 1.07 -16.40
C PHE A 12 1.94 2.42 -15.70
N PHE A 13 3.08 2.96 -15.27
CA PHE A 13 3.16 4.28 -14.62
C PHE A 13 2.62 5.41 -15.52
N HIS A 14 2.92 5.39 -16.83
CA HIS A 14 2.44 6.41 -17.76
C HIS A 14 0.97 6.23 -18.19
N LEU A 15 0.42 5.02 -18.08
CA LEU A 15 -0.99 4.74 -18.41
C LEU A 15 -1.93 5.01 -17.23
N GLU A 16 -1.41 5.04 -16.01
CA GLU A 16 -2.21 5.28 -14.81
C GLU A 16 -2.85 6.67 -14.81
N ASN A 17 -4.14 6.72 -14.50
CA ASN A 17 -4.87 7.96 -14.23
C ASN A 17 -6.07 7.66 -13.31
N THR A 18 -6.79 8.70 -12.90
CA THR A 18 -7.94 8.59 -11.98
C THR A 18 -9.04 7.63 -12.47
N ALA A 19 -9.22 7.49 -13.78
CA ALA A 19 -10.21 6.58 -14.37
C ALA A 19 -9.66 5.16 -14.61
N THR A 20 -8.34 5.00 -14.75
CA THR A 20 -7.66 3.71 -14.96
C THR A 20 -6.50 3.53 -13.98
N PRO A 21 -6.78 3.21 -12.70
CA PRO A 21 -5.75 2.88 -11.73
C PRO A 21 -4.99 1.61 -12.15
N MET A 22 -3.67 1.60 -11.97
CA MET A 22 -2.78 0.51 -12.39
C MET A 22 -2.18 -0.27 -11.21
N TYR A 23 -2.87 -0.26 -10.06
CA TYR A 23 -2.50 -1.03 -8.87
C TYR A 23 -3.34 -2.31 -8.72
N VAL A 24 -2.75 -3.31 -8.05
CA VAL A 24 -3.44 -4.56 -7.68
C VAL A 24 -3.80 -4.51 -6.21
N GLY A 25 -5.00 -4.98 -5.86
CA GLY A 25 -5.47 -5.14 -4.49
C GLY A 25 -5.83 -6.59 -4.17
N SER A 26 -5.71 -6.98 -2.91
CA SER A 26 -6.11 -8.30 -2.42
C SER A 26 -6.97 -8.16 -1.16
N LEU A 27 -8.02 -8.98 -1.06
CA LEU A 27 -8.84 -9.11 0.15
C LEU A 27 -8.58 -10.46 0.81
N SER A 28 -8.24 -10.44 2.09
CA SER A 28 -8.06 -11.65 2.89
C SER A 28 -8.96 -11.61 4.12
N ILE A 29 -9.77 -12.65 4.30
CA ILE A 29 -10.65 -12.81 5.47
C ILE A 29 -9.95 -13.79 6.42
N LEU A 30 -9.57 -13.29 7.59
CA LEU A 30 -8.86 -14.08 8.60
C LEU A 30 -9.75 -14.33 9.81
N ARG A 31 -9.61 -15.52 10.41
CA ARG A 31 -10.17 -15.79 11.73
C ARG A 31 -9.40 -14.98 12.77
N LYS A 32 -10.11 -14.31 13.68
CA LYS A 32 -9.49 -13.58 14.80
C LYS A 32 -8.61 -14.53 15.63
N PRO A 33 -7.30 -14.25 15.81
CA PRO A 33 -6.44 -15.04 16.66
C PRO A 33 -6.93 -15.02 18.12
N ARG A 34 -6.71 -16.11 18.86
CA ARG A 34 -7.07 -16.18 20.30
C ARG A 34 -6.36 -15.10 21.12
N ALA A 35 -5.09 -14.82 20.81
CA ALA A 35 -4.30 -13.77 21.44
C ALA A 35 -4.71 -12.35 21.01
N GLY A 36 -5.66 -12.21 20.07
CA GLY A 36 -5.97 -10.93 19.43
C GLY A 36 -4.96 -10.53 18.36
N LEU A 37 -5.21 -9.38 17.73
CA LEU A 37 -4.29 -8.70 16.82
C LEU A 37 -4.50 -7.20 17.05
N SER A 38 -3.50 -6.55 17.64
CA SER A 38 -3.49 -5.11 17.81
C SER A 38 -2.92 -4.43 16.56
N TYR A 39 -3.17 -3.14 16.41
CA TYR A 39 -2.63 -2.37 15.29
C TYR A 39 -1.12 -2.18 15.45
N GLU A 40 -0.67 -1.98 16.68
CA GLU A 40 0.72 -1.77 17.08
C GLU A 40 1.56 -3.01 16.77
N THR A 41 1.10 -4.20 17.13
CA THR A 41 1.82 -5.45 16.81
C THR A 41 1.87 -5.72 15.31
N LEU A 42 0.84 -5.30 14.55
CA LEU A 42 0.87 -5.39 13.08
C LEU A 42 1.94 -4.44 12.50
N LEU A 43 1.97 -3.18 12.96
CA LEU A 43 2.98 -2.20 12.54
C LEU A 43 4.40 -2.71 12.81
N GLU A 44 4.68 -3.12 14.05
CA GLU A 44 6.00 -3.66 14.45
C GLU A 44 6.42 -4.86 13.58
N THR A 45 5.47 -5.76 13.30
CA THR A 45 5.73 -6.94 12.45
C THR A 45 6.13 -6.54 11.04
N VAL A 46 5.47 -5.54 10.45
CA VAL A 46 5.79 -5.07 9.10
C VAL A 46 7.09 -4.28 9.11
N GLU A 47 7.30 -3.39 10.07
CA GLU A 47 8.55 -2.61 10.22
C GLU A 47 9.78 -3.51 10.28
N HIS A 48 9.71 -4.59 11.07
CA HIS A 48 10.81 -5.53 11.20
C HIS A 48 11.16 -6.24 9.88
N ARG A 49 10.18 -6.42 8.99
CA ARG A 49 10.34 -7.09 7.69
C ARG A 49 10.67 -6.14 6.55
N LEU A 50 10.33 -4.85 6.65
CA LEU A 50 10.56 -3.85 5.60
C LEU A 50 12.00 -3.84 5.05
N PRO A 51 13.07 -3.94 5.88
CA PRO A 51 14.45 -3.96 5.36
C PRO A 51 14.75 -5.12 4.41
N GLN A 52 13.99 -6.22 4.48
CA GLN A 52 14.16 -7.38 3.62
C GLN A 52 13.63 -7.14 2.20
N ILE A 53 12.78 -6.12 2.02
CA ILE A 53 12.15 -5.77 0.74
C ILE A 53 12.33 -4.27 0.50
N PRO A 54 13.53 -3.82 0.08
CA PRO A 54 13.83 -2.39 -0.10
C PRO A 54 12.84 -1.64 -0.99
N ARG A 55 12.23 -2.34 -1.95
CA ARG A 55 11.24 -1.77 -2.88
C ARG A 55 10.04 -1.12 -2.17
N TYR A 56 9.65 -1.60 -0.98
CA TYR A 56 8.48 -1.07 -0.26
C TYR A 56 8.70 0.32 0.35
N ARG A 57 9.97 0.76 0.46
CA ARG A 57 10.31 2.12 0.93
C ARG A 57 10.68 3.06 -0.22
N GLN A 58 10.44 2.66 -1.46
CA GLN A 58 10.83 3.42 -2.63
C GLN A 58 9.63 4.07 -3.30
N LYS A 59 9.88 5.25 -3.86
CA LYS A 59 8.93 5.97 -4.72
C LYS A 59 9.50 6.15 -6.12
N VAL A 60 8.61 6.35 -7.07
CA VAL A 60 8.99 6.68 -8.45
C VAL A 60 9.33 8.17 -8.51
N ARG A 61 10.48 8.48 -9.12
CA ARG A 61 10.88 9.85 -9.46
C ARG A 61 11.08 9.96 -10.95
N GLU A 62 10.35 10.88 -11.57
CA GLU A 62 10.53 11.21 -12.97
C GLU A 62 11.87 11.89 -13.21
N VAL A 63 12.43 11.69 -14.41
CA VAL A 63 13.63 12.38 -14.84
C VAL A 63 13.20 13.65 -15.58
N THR A 64 13.88 14.76 -15.29
CA THR A 64 13.63 16.06 -15.91
C THR A 64 13.53 15.95 -17.43
N LEU A 65 12.50 16.58 -18.01
CA LEU A 65 12.22 16.59 -19.46
C LEU A 65 11.97 15.21 -20.09
N GLY A 66 11.73 14.14 -19.32
CA GLY A 66 11.43 12.81 -19.86
C GLY A 66 12.58 12.17 -20.64
N LEU A 67 13.82 12.66 -20.48
CA LEU A 67 15.01 12.23 -21.23
C LEU A 67 15.43 10.78 -20.94
N ALA A 68 14.85 10.15 -19.93
CA ALA A 68 15.04 8.76 -19.60
C ALA A 68 13.86 8.21 -18.81
N ARG A 69 13.76 6.87 -18.74
CA ARG A 69 12.75 6.21 -17.89
C ARG A 69 12.84 6.68 -16.43
N PRO A 70 11.69 6.79 -15.73
CA PRO A 70 11.65 7.08 -14.31
C PRO A 70 12.52 6.12 -13.49
N VAL A 71 12.89 6.56 -12.29
CA VAL A 71 13.77 5.81 -11.38
C VAL A 71 13.09 5.55 -10.05
N TRP A 72 13.43 4.42 -9.46
CA TRP A 72 13.12 4.15 -8.06
C TRP A 72 14.12 4.89 -7.18
N VAL A 73 13.60 5.60 -6.18
CA VAL A 73 14.40 6.28 -5.16
C VAL A 73 13.87 5.94 -3.78
N ASP A 74 14.76 5.80 -2.81
CA ASP A 74 14.36 5.62 -1.41
C ASP A 74 13.62 6.88 -0.92
N ASP A 75 12.53 6.65 -0.22
CA ASP A 75 11.77 7.72 0.42
C ASP A 75 12.36 8.03 1.79
N ARG A 76 12.93 9.23 1.93
CA ARG A 76 13.55 9.68 3.17
C ARG A 76 12.53 9.97 4.26
N ASP A 77 11.32 10.31 3.85
CA ASP A 77 10.22 10.70 4.73
C ASP A 77 9.17 9.58 4.84
N PHE A 78 9.61 8.32 4.62
CA PHE A 78 8.74 7.15 4.67
C PHE A 78 8.06 7.01 6.03
N ASP A 79 6.72 7.07 6.03
CA ASP A 79 5.87 6.90 7.20
C ASP A 79 4.99 5.65 7.02
N ILE A 80 5.27 4.59 7.80
CA ILE A 80 4.51 3.34 7.73
C ILE A 80 3.03 3.52 8.09
N THR A 81 2.71 4.48 8.96
CA THR A 81 1.34 4.71 9.44
C THR A 81 0.46 5.34 8.35
N TYR A 82 1.07 5.99 7.36
CA TYR A 82 0.38 6.42 6.15
C TYR A 82 -0.06 5.23 5.29
N HIS A 83 0.77 4.18 5.22
CA HIS A 83 0.58 3.00 4.38
C HIS A 83 -0.26 1.90 5.02
N ILE A 84 -0.21 1.73 6.35
CA ILE A 84 -1.01 0.77 7.08
C ILE A 84 -2.11 1.52 7.82
N ARG A 85 -3.36 1.31 7.42
CA ARG A 85 -4.50 2.01 7.98
C ARG A 85 -5.46 1.04 8.66
N ARG A 86 -5.96 1.46 9.82
CA ARG A 86 -7.03 0.76 10.53
C ARG A 86 -8.36 1.40 10.19
N SER A 87 -9.26 0.59 9.65
CA SER A 87 -10.66 0.98 9.41
C SER A 87 -11.58 -0.03 10.08
N ALA A 88 -12.75 0.43 10.53
CA ALA A 88 -13.82 -0.43 10.99
C ALA A 88 -15.03 -0.21 10.09
N LEU A 89 -15.75 -1.29 9.79
CA LEU A 89 -17.09 -1.15 9.21
C LEU A 89 -17.98 -0.44 10.24
N PRO A 90 -18.97 0.36 9.78
CA PRO A 90 -19.98 0.91 10.67
C PRO A 90 -20.57 -0.21 11.54
N SER A 91 -20.76 0.05 12.84
CA SER A 91 -21.50 -0.89 13.66
C SER A 91 -22.87 -1.09 13.01
N ARG A 92 -23.36 -2.34 12.99
CA ARG A 92 -24.76 -2.58 12.65
C ARG A 92 -25.58 -1.89 13.74
N ALA A 93 -26.00 -0.65 13.51
CA ALA A 93 -27.12 -0.09 14.25
C ALA A 93 -28.26 -1.10 14.11
N ALA A 94 -28.79 -1.54 15.25
CA ALA A 94 -29.79 -2.59 15.36
C ALA A 94 -30.84 -2.43 14.26
N THR A 95 -31.00 -3.45 13.42
CA THR A 95 -32.18 -3.56 12.57
C THR A 95 -33.39 -3.41 13.50
N PRO A 96 -34.28 -2.41 13.34
CA PRO A 96 -35.55 -2.47 14.04
C PRO A 96 -36.22 -3.76 13.59
N SER A 97 -36.57 -4.61 14.55
CA SER A 97 -37.40 -5.79 14.32
C SER A 97 -38.68 -5.31 13.65
N CYS A 98 -38.79 -5.50 12.35
CA CYS A 98 -40.07 -5.39 11.65
C CYS A 98 -40.86 -6.65 12.05
N THR A 99 -41.59 -6.54 13.15
CA THR A 99 -42.65 -7.49 13.48
C THR A 99 -43.85 -7.09 12.61
N ILE A 100 -44.23 -7.98 11.70
CA ILE A 100 -45.54 -7.95 11.04
C ILE A 100 -46.55 -8.56 12.01
#